data_AF-A0A6P6XPR5-F1
#
_entry.id   AF-A0A6P6XPR5-F1
#
_cell.length_a   1.000
_cell.length_b   1.000
_cell.length_c   1.000
_cell.angle_alpha   90.00
_cell.angle_beta   90.00
_cell.angle_gamma   90.00
#
_symmetry.space_group_name_H-M   'P 1'
#
loop_
_entity.id
_entity.type
_entity.pdbx_description
1 polymer ?
#
loop_
_entity_poly.entity_id
_entity_poly.type
_entity_poly.pdbx_seq_one_letter_code
_entity_poly.pdbx_strand_id
1 'polypeptide(L)'
;MDQLFCSSLKNQKTNNSIIIKYLSILLLMFSLFSTKNLFVQSFRPYNYYAPHQYPETGPLSYNFPLIKAFRGELTPNNMLSQATHLCEGALMGPSSLVVYQHYLYTGTIGGGIYRCNLETGNATRIVKVANELCRTKYWDASLCGRPLGIRVDRSGNLYFIDAYLGLHQISFYGANQQRLRVKRLLSPDQVGSRYMTHLALDEGGGANGGIIFYITIASTRHDLNEWPRMILEPDRSGRVVRFDMDLNQTEILMQGLWYPSSVQLSDDRTSILVVEFTARRVVRHYIRGPQRGKTETWIQNLPGEGEHLIRSLDKYQETYWLPVVNARNVSSPSMIDWLSDKPWIREEIMQNFTALGQKIEMLGAKWTNSNLERLGFRLKNLHFFYDEALSNDYGMVLELDSNGRLLGSLHSIDGSNFRLSEVVEGPTENPYERVLYIGSYSNPYILKLTIPNFTQDYQQKNKQIISNNKITENGVDFSLLPYGSTRRAIATNLDGTNTISLDDDNKAIFINAPSSSSSSSSTSTLNRRLRKDATRYSSST
;
A
#
# COMPACT_ATOMS: atom_id res chain seq x y z
N MET A 1 -24.56 16.07 23.96
CA MET A 1 -23.54 17.08 23.58
C MET A 1 -22.13 16.66 23.98
N ASP A 2 -21.94 15.76 24.96
CA ASP A 2 -20.61 15.39 25.48
C ASP A 2 -19.74 14.54 24.54
N GLN A 3 -20.31 13.82 23.57
CA GLN A 3 -19.51 13.05 22.60
C GLN A 3 -18.85 13.91 21.52
N LEU A 4 -19.43 15.06 21.15
CA LEU A 4 -18.85 16.02 20.19
C LEU A 4 -17.74 16.86 20.85
N PHE A 5 -17.83 17.11 22.15
CA PHE A 5 -16.80 17.82 22.90
C PHE A 5 -15.56 16.93 23.15
N CYS A 6 -15.76 15.65 23.44
CA CYS A 6 -14.67 14.68 23.62
C CYS A 6 -13.89 14.38 22.32
N SER A 7 -14.55 14.39 21.15
CA SER A 7 -13.86 14.22 19.85
C SER A 7 -13.07 15.48 19.46
N SER A 8 -13.60 16.67 19.74
CA SER A 8 -12.91 17.95 19.56
C SER A 8 -11.68 18.09 20.47
N LEU A 9 -11.77 17.65 21.72
CA LEU A 9 -10.65 17.66 22.68
C LEU A 9 -9.58 16.60 22.35
N LYS A 10 -9.96 15.44 21.81
CA LYS A 10 -8.99 14.46 21.26
C LYS A 10 -8.27 15.00 20.03
N ASN A 11 -9.00 15.65 19.10
CA ASN A 11 -8.41 16.30 17.93
C ASN A 11 -7.52 17.52 18.28
N GLN A 12 -7.85 18.27 19.32
CA GLN A 12 -6.98 19.34 19.83
C GLN A 12 -5.73 18.79 20.54
N LYS A 13 -5.84 17.68 21.29
CA LYS A 13 -4.66 17.02 21.90
C LYS A 13 -3.71 16.41 20.86
N THR A 14 -4.23 15.80 19.79
CA THR A 14 -3.40 15.31 18.69
C THR A 14 -2.77 16.46 17.92
N ASN A 15 -3.50 17.52 17.58
CA ASN A 15 -2.94 18.70 16.92
C ASN A 15 -1.88 19.42 17.78
N ASN A 16 -2.09 19.56 19.10
CA ASN A 16 -1.09 20.14 20.00
C ASN A 16 0.13 19.23 20.18
N SER A 17 -0.04 17.91 20.23
CA SER A 17 1.07 16.95 20.27
C SER A 17 1.90 16.99 18.98
N ILE A 18 1.24 17.10 17.84
CA ILE A 18 1.85 17.26 16.52
C ILE A 18 2.62 18.59 16.43
N ILE A 19 2.03 19.71 16.85
CA ILE A 19 2.68 21.02 16.88
C ILE A 19 3.89 21.01 17.83
N ILE A 20 3.78 20.39 19.02
CA ILE A 20 4.90 20.29 19.97
C ILE A 20 6.00 19.39 19.43
N LYS A 21 5.68 18.25 18.81
CA LYS A 21 6.66 17.38 18.12
C LYS A 21 7.36 18.14 17.00
N TYR A 22 6.61 18.89 16.18
CA TYR A 22 7.19 19.69 15.11
C TYR A 22 8.03 20.85 15.62
N LEU A 23 7.61 21.56 16.69
CA LEU A 23 8.44 22.57 17.35
C LEU A 23 9.73 21.96 17.90
N SER A 24 9.67 20.75 18.46
CA SER A 24 10.84 20.05 19.00
C SER A 24 11.84 19.71 17.89
N ILE A 25 11.35 19.21 16.76
CA ILE A 25 12.18 18.94 15.57
C ILE A 25 12.71 20.25 14.98
N LEU A 26 11.89 21.30 14.90
CA LEU A 26 12.31 22.62 14.42
C LEU A 26 13.38 23.23 15.32
N LEU A 27 13.25 23.11 16.64
CA LEU A 27 14.23 23.57 17.62
C LEU A 27 15.54 22.76 17.54
N LEU A 28 15.43 21.45 17.31
CA LEU A 28 16.59 20.60 17.06
C LEU A 28 17.29 21.00 15.75
N MET A 29 16.52 21.27 14.68
CA MET A 29 17.03 21.82 13.42
C MET A 29 17.66 23.21 13.59
N PHE A 30 17.05 24.11 14.37
CA PHE A 30 17.58 25.44 14.67
C PHE A 30 18.88 25.36 15.48
N SER A 31 19.00 24.43 16.42
CA SER A 31 20.26 24.22 17.17
C SER A 31 21.38 23.63 16.29
N LEU A 32 21.04 22.79 15.31
CA LEU A 32 21.97 22.30 14.31
C LEU A 32 22.37 23.41 13.31
N PHE A 33 21.45 24.32 12.99
CA PHE A 33 21.72 25.49 12.16
C PHE A 33 22.62 26.52 12.87
N SER A 34 22.38 26.78 14.15
CA SER A 34 23.22 27.69 14.95
C SER A 34 24.63 27.13 15.16
N THR A 35 24.77 25.81 15.26
CA THR A 35 26.08 25.16 15.37
C THR A 35 26.85 25.11 14.05
N LYS A 36 26.19 25.07 12.87
CA LYS A 36 26.87 25.28 11.57
C LYS A 36 27.57 26.65 11.52
N ASN A 37 26.93 27.73 11.97
CA ASN A 37 27.56 29.07 11.96
C ASN A 37 28.70 29.22 12.97
N LEU A 38 28.74 28.42 14.05
CA LEU A 38 29.82 28.44 15.04
C LEU A 38 30.98 27.45 14.72
N PHE A 39 30.73 26.36 13.99
CA PHE A 39 31.75 25.34 13.69
C PHE A 39 32.38 25.45 12.29
N VAL A 40 31.77 26.18 11.34
CA VAL A 40 32.31 26.36 9.98
C VAL A 40 33.62 27.16 9.94
N GLN A 41 34.00 27.85 11.03
CA GLN A 41 35.31 28.52 11.12
C GLN A 41 36.47 27.62 11.62
N SER A 42 36.19 26.45 12.21
CA SER A 42 37.21 25.74 13.01
C SER A 42 37.66 24.40 12.46
N PHE A 43 36.96 23.81 11.48
CA PHE A 43 37.36 22.53 10.90
C PHE A 43 37.00 22.49 9.40
N ARG A 44 38.02 22.68 8.54
CA ARG A 44 38.00 22.14 7.17
C ARG A 44 38.53 20.71 7.23
N PRO A 45 37.70 19.65 7.28
CA PRO A 45 38.19 18.33 6.96
C PRO A 45 38.41 18.25 5.45
N TYR A 46 39.55 17.65 5.09
CA TYR A 46 39.96 17.31 3.75
C TYR A 46 38.83 16.67 2.93
N ASN A 47 38.69 17.13 1.70
CA ASN A 47 37.86 16.53 0.66
C ASN A 47 38.17 15.03 0.54
N TYR A 48 37.23 14.21 1.00
CA TYR A 48 37.06 12.83 0.53
C TYR A 48 35.58 12.60 0.20
N TYR A 49 35.00 13.55 -0.55
CA TYR A 49 33.88 13.23 -1.41
C TYR A 49 34.46 12.49 -2.61
N ALA A 50 34.37 11.16 -2.63
CA ALA A 50 34.29 10.48 -3.92
C ALA A 50 32.99 10.98 -4.57
N PRO A 51 33.06 11.66 -5.72
CA PRO A 51 31.86 12.20 -6.34
C PRO A 51 31.09 11.02 -6.93
N HIS A 52 30.06 10.55 -6.22
CA HIS A 52 28.91 10.04 -6.95
C HIS A 52 28.35 11.24 -7.70
N GLN A 53 28.58 11.28 -9.01
CA GLN A 53 27.99 12.26 -9.92
C GLN A 53 26.46 12.09 -9.82
N TYR A 54 25.84 12.92 -8.97
CA TYR A 54 24.42 13.17 -9.04
C TYR A 54 24.15 13.82 -10.41
N PRO A 55 23.17 13.33 -11.20
CA PRO A 55 22.79 14.04 -12.42
C PRO A 55 22.41 15.48 -12.06
N GLU A 56 22.82 16.43 -12.92
CA GLU A 56 22.82 17.90 -12.77
C GLU A 56 21.42 18.57 -12.66
N THR A 57 20.49 17.99 -11.92
CA THR A 57 19.20 18.63 -11.63
C THR A 57 19.04 18.74 -10.13
N GLY A 58 18.96 19.97 -9.61
CA GLY A 58 18.66 20.22 -8.20
C GLY A 58 17.35 19.55 -7.73
N PRO A 59 17.09 19.52 -6.42
CA PRO A 59 16.00 18.74 -5.84
C PRO A 59 14.64 19.12 -6.44
N LEU A 60 13.90 18.11 -6.90
CA LEU A 60 12.71 18.30 -7.72
C LEU A 60 11.49 18.61 -6.86
N SER A 61 10.76 19.68 -7.18
CA SER A 61 9.42 19.88 -6.66
C SER A 61 8.48 18.84 -7.29
N TYR A 62 7.59 18.27 -6.48
CA TYR A 62 6.53 17.38 -6.93
C TYR A 62 5.24 17.72 -6.22
N ASN A 63 4.11 17.44 -6.85
CA ASN A 63 2.80 17.59 -6.24
C ASN A 63 1.98 16.33 -6.54
N PHE A 64 1.73 15.56 -5.49
CA PHE A 64 0.76 14.49 -5.54
C PHE A 64 -0.47 14.97 -4.78
N PRO A 65 -1.62 15.17 -5.44
CA PRO A 65 -2.83 15.59 -4.75
C PRO A 65 -3.23 14.52 -3.73
N LEU A 66 -3.83 14.92 -2.61
CA LEU A 66 -4.41 13.98 -1.65
C LEU A 66 -5.88 13.75 -1.98
N ILE A 67 -6.38 12.56 -1.66
CA ILE A 67 -7.82 12.28 -1.71
C ILE A 67 -8.53 13.22 -0.73
N LYS A 68 -9.68 13.77 -1.15
CA LYS A 68 -10.44 14.75 -0.35
C LYS A 68 -10.91 14.18 0.99
N ALA A 69 -11.52 12.99 0.94
CA ALA A 69 -12.02 12.28 2.12
C ALA A 69 -12.17 10.78 1.82
N PHE A 70 -12.11 9.97 2.87
CA PHE A 70 -12.42 8.55 2.82
C PHE A 70 -13.95 8.36 2.90
N ARG A 71 -14.57 8.04 1.75
CA ARG A 71 -16.03 7.88 1.57
C ARG A 71 -16.30 6.81 0.52
N GLY A 72 -17.55 6.33 0.45
CA GLY A 72 -17.93 5.26 -0.48
C GLY A 72 -17.12 4.00 -0.15
N GLU A 73 -16.47 3.43 -1.16
CA GLU A 73 -15.64 2.23 -1.05
C GLU A 73 -14.40 2.43 -0.17
N LEU A 74 -14.01 3.68 0.13
CA LEU A 74 -12.96 4.03 1.10
C LEU A 74 -13.49 4.31 2.52
N THR A 75 -14.78 4.08 2.81
CA THR A 75 -15.35 4.49 4.11
C THR A 75 -14.61 3.80 5.27
N PRO A 76 -14.07 4.58 6.24
CA PRO A 76 -13.27 4.03 7.32
C PRO A 76 -14.02 2.98 8.15
N ASN A 77 -13.33 1.88 8.48
CA ASN A 77 -13.78 0.82 9.38
C ASN A 77 -12.64 0.37 10.33
N ASN A 78 -12.85 -0.67 11.14
CA ASN A 78 -11.79 -1.25 12.00
C ASN A 78 -11.70 -2.77 11.82
N MET A 79 -11.89 -3.25 10.58
CA MET A 79 -11.82 -4.68 10.30
C MET A 79 -10.42 -5.23 10.46
N LEU A 80 -9.39 -4.48 10.05
CA LEU A 80 -8.00 -4.93 10.21
C LEU A 80 -7.64 -5.05 11.70
N SER A 81 -8.25 -4.25 12.57
CA SER A 81 -8.04 -4.33 14.03
C SER A 81 -8.57 -5.64 14.64
N GLN A 82 -9.39 -6.39 13.92
CA GLN A 82 -9.94 -7.69 14.37
C GLN A 82 -9.04 -8.87 13.98
N ALA A 83 -7.96 -8.62 13.24
CA ALA A 83 -7.05 -9.68 12.82
C ALA A 83 -6.34 -10.34 14.01
N THR A 84 -6.22 -11.66 13.96
CA THR A 84 -5.45 -12.45 14.92
C THR A 84 -4.00 -12.56 14.50
N HIS A 85 -3.10 -12.86 15.43
CA HIS A 85 -1.67 -13.02 15.13
C HIS A 85 -1.35 -14.50 14.87
N LEU A 86 -0.54 -14.74 13.85
CA LEU A 86 0.00 -16.04 13.50
C LEU A 86 1.54 -15.97 13.52
N CYS A 87 2.18 -17.03 14.02
CA CYS A 87 3.65 -17.14 14.05
C CYS A 87 4.33 -16.00 14.82
N GLU A 88 3.66 -15.53 15.88
CA GLU A 88 4.10 -14.41 16.71
C GLU A 88 5.40 -14.72 17.46
N GLY A 89 6.28 -13.71 17.52
CA GLY A 89 7.55 -13.78 18.24
C GLY A 89 8.67 -14.52 17.51
N ALA A 90 8.35 -15.35 16.51
CA ALA A 90 9.33 -16.06 15.70
C ALA A 90 9.71 -15.31 14.41
N LEU A 91 8.86 -14.38 13.97
CA LEU A 91 9.04 -13.58 12.76
C LEU A 91 9.43 -12.15 13.09
N MET A 92 10.05 -11.47 12.13
CA MET A 92 10.31 -10.03 12.22
C MET A 92 10.18 -9.41 10.83
N GLY A 93 9.13 -8.61 10.63
CA GLY A 93 8.82 -7.97 9.37
C GLY A 93 8.57 -8.95 8.22
N PRO A 94 7.59 -9.87 8.28
CA PRO A 94 7.23 -10.72 7.16
C PRO A 94 6.65 -9.90 5.99
N SER A 95 7.44 -9.62 4.96
CA SER A 95 7.10 -8.60 3.94
C SER A 95 6.32 -9.13 2.74
N SER A 96 6.61 -10.34 2.28
CA SER A 96 5.91 -11.02 1.18
C SER A 96 5.64 -12.45 1.58
N LEU A 97 4.47 -12.94 1.20
CA LEU A 97 3.87 -14.16 1.67
C LEU A 97 3.58 -15.08 0.48
N VAL A 98 3.71 -16.37 0.69
CA VAL A 98 3.14 -17.35 -0.24
C VAL A 98 2.60 -18.53 0.54
N VAL A 99 1.35 -18.91 0.26
CA VAL A 99 0.75 -20.11 0.82
C VAL A 99 1.02 -21.27 -0.13
N TYR A 100 1.58 -22.36 0.40
CA TYR A 100 1.75 -23.60 -0.33
C TYR A 100 1.53 -24.77 0.62
N GLN A 101 0.55 -25.62 0.28
CA GLN A 101 0.08 -26.71 1.14
C GLN A 101 -0.33 -26.18 2.53
N HIS A 102 0.18 -26.77 3.62
CA HIS A 102 -0.15 -26.40 5.01
C HIS A 102 0.74 -25.27 5.58
N TYR A 103 1.56 -24.64 4.73
CA TYR A 103 2.54 -23.65 5.16
C TYR A 103 2.36 -22.32 4.45
N LEU A 104 2.66 -21.26 5.19
CA LEU A 104 2.89 -19.93 4.68
C LEU A 104 4.40 -19.63 4.75
N TYR A 105 4.99 -19.25 3.64
CA TYR A 105 6.41 -18.93 3.54
C TYR A 105 6.60 -17.43 3.44
N THR A 106 7.63 -16.91 4.12
CA THR A 106 7.93 -15.47 4.15
C THR A 106 9.41 -15.20 4.34
N GLY A 107 9.86 -14.09 3.77
CA GLY A 107 11.13 -13.45 4.11
C GLY A 107 11.01 -12.59 5.37
N THR A 108 12.08 -12.47 6.15
CA THR A 108 12.12 -11.61 7.36
C THR A 108 13.33 -10.68 7.36
N ILE A 109 13.29 -9.67 8.23
CA ILE A 109 14.47 -8.90 8.63
C ILE A 109 15.53 -9.88 9.13
N GLY A 110 16.80 -9.61 8.82
CA GLY A 110 17.92 -10.49 9.18
C GLY A 110 18.19 -11.63 8.20
N GLY A 111 17.66 -11.57 6.97
CA GLY A 111 18.00 -12.51 5.90
C GLY A 111 17.45 -13.91 6.08
N GLY A 112 16.30 -14.08 6.74
CA GLY A 112 15.70 -15.39 6.97
C GLY A 112 14.56 -15.68 5.99
N ILE A 113 14.46 -16.94 5.54
CA ILE A 113 13.22 -17.49 4.98
C ILE A 113 12.62 -18.42 6.01
N TYR A 114 11.36 -18.18 6.35
CA TYR A 114 10.60 -18.93 7.33
C TYR A 114 9.43 -19.64 6.67
N ARG A 115 9.04 -20.78 7.22
CA ARG A 115 7.73 -21.39 7.00
C ARG A 115 6.94 -21.34 8.30
N CYS A 116 5.69 -20.95 8.19
CA CYS A 116 4.70 -20.82 9.25
C CYS A 116 3.63 -21.88 9.00
N ASN A 117 3.42 -22.79 9.94
CA ASN A 117 2.38 -23.81 9.81
C ASN A 117 1.00 -23.18 10.09
N LEU A 118 0.07 -23.31 9.14
CA LEU A 118 -1.22 -22.61 9.18
C LEU A 118 -2.18 -23.12 10.28
N GLU A 119 -1.99 -24.36 10.74
CA GLU A 119 -2.84 -25.00 11.74
C GLU A 119 -2.33 -24.72 13.16
N THR A 120 -1.02 -24.92 13.38
CA THR A 120 -0.39 -24.80 14.71
C THR A 120 0.11 -23.39 15.01
N GLY A 121 0.30 -22.54 14.01
CA GLY A 121 0.91 -21.22 14.16
C GLY A 121 2.41 -21.26 14.48
N ASN A 122 3.07 -22.41 14.34
CA ASN A 122 4.50 -22.54 14.58
C ASN A 122 5.33 -22.11 13.36
N ALA A 123 6.36 -21.28 13.59
CA ALA A 123 7.29 -20.87 12.56
C ALA A 123 8.65 -21.56 12.70
N THR A 124 9.26 -21.91 11.57
CA THR A 124 10.62 -22.45 11.51
C THR A 124 11.41 -21.76 10.42
N ARG A 125 12.65 -21.34 10.72
CA ARG A 125 13.57 -20.81 9.71
C ARG A 125 14.13 -21.96 8.88
N ILE A 126 13.93 -21.89 7.57
CA ILE A 126 14.42 -22.92 6.63
C ILE A 126 15.69 -22.47 5.89
N VAL A 127 15.88 -21.17 5.70
CA VAL A 127 17.09 -20.62 5.06
C VAL A 127 17.56 -19.40 5.83
N LYS A 128 18.88 -19.24 5.92
CA LYS A 128 19.54 -18.00 6.35
C LYS A 128 20.50 -17.56 5.26
N VAL A 129 20.22 -16.43 4.62
CA VAL A 129 21.10 -15.82 3.61
C VAL A 129 22.10 -14.81 4.21
N ALA A 130 21.93 -14.47 5.49
CA ALA A 130 22.75 -13.48 6.19
C ALA A 130 24.20 -13.92 6.44
N ASN A 131 25.12 -12.95 6.35
CA ASN A 131 26.53 -13.12 6.69
C ASN A 131 26.77 -13.21 8.22
N GLU A 132 28.02 -13.49 8.63
CA GLU A 132 28.39 -13.55 10.06
C GLU A 132 28.27 -12.18 10.76
N LEU A 133 28.61 -11.10 10.06
CA LEU A 133 28.55 -9.71 10.57
C LEU A 133 27.13 -9.28 10.93
N CYS A 134 26.10 -9.89 10.34
CA CYS A 134 24.71 -9.67 10.69
C CYS A 134 24.42 -9.98 12.18
N ARG A 135 25.20 -10.87 12.81
CA ARG A 135 25.02 -11.19 14.25
C ARG A 135 25.26 -9.98 15.15
N THR A 136 26.18 -9.10 14.77
CA THR A 136 26.55 -7.91 15.57
C THR A 136 25.89 -6.64 15.06
N LYS A 137 25.52 -6.58 13.77
CA LYS A 137 24.91 -5.41 13.11
C LYS A 137 23.58 -5.75 12.44
N TYR A 138 22.67 -6.38 13.18
CA TYR A 138 21.38 -6.88 12.63
C TYR A 138 20.47 -5.79 12.03
N TRP A 139 20.71 -4.51 12.35
CA TRP A 139 19.97 -3.37 11.81
C TRP A 139 20.43 -2.96 10.41
N ASP A 140 21.59 -3.44 9.93
CA ASP A 140 22.09 -3.15 8.60
C ASP A 140 21.68 -4.28 7.64
N ALA A 141 20.65 -4.01 6.84
CA ALA A 141 20.12 -4.99 5.91
C ALA A 141 21.12 -5.34 4.80
N SER A 142 22.09 -4.47 4.49
CA SER A 142 23.11 -4.73 3.47
C SER A 142 24.07 -5.85 3.87
N LEU A 143 24.25 -6.06 5.17
CA LEU A 143 25.04 -7.18 5.72
C LEU A 143 24.17 -8.43 5.88
N CYS A 144 22.94 -8.25 6.32
CA CYS A 144 22.04 -9.35 6.64
C CYS A 144 21.31 -9.96 5.45
N GLY A 145 21.13 -9.22 4.37
CA GLY A 145 20.10 -9.51 3.39
C GLY A 145 18.69 -9.19 3.91
N ARG A 146 17.77 -9.02 2.98
CA ARG A 146 16.35 -8.81 3.22
C ARG A 146 15.56 -9.45 2.07
N PRO A 147 15.08 -10.68 2.21
CA PRO A 147 14.13 -11.27 1.29
C PRO A 147 12.83 -10.49 1.36
N LEU A 148 12.45 -9.88 0.24
CA LEU A 148 11.31 -8.97 0.15
C LEU A 148 10.16 -9.53 -0.68
N GLY A 149 10.43 -10.32 -1.72
CA GLY A 149 9.41 -11.01 -2.52
C GLY A 149 9.59 -12.51 -2.46
N ILE A 150 8.50 -13.29 -2.38
CA ILE A 150 8.54 -14.77 -2.44
C ILE A 150 7.37 -15.34 -3.25
N ARG A 151 7.65 -16.32 -4.12
CA ARG A 151 6.64 -17.04 -4.92
C ARG A 151 6.94 -18.53 -4.94
N VAL A 152 5.95 -19.32 -5.33
CA VAL A 152 6.05 -20.77 -5.47
C VAL A 152 5.61 -21.16 -6.88
N ASP A 153 6.29 -22.12 -7.49
CA ASP A 153 5.84 -22.75 -8.73
C ASP A 153 4.89 -23.93 -8.45
N ARG A 154 4.29 -24.49 -9.50
CA ARG A 154 3.45 -25.70 -9.40
C ARG A 154 4.18 -26.94 -8.89
N SER A 155 5.51 -26.97 -8.97
CA SER A 155 6.34 -28.08 -8.48
C SER A 155 6.68 -27.94 -6.99
N GLY A 156 6.34 -26.82 -6.36
CA GLY A 156 6.67 -26.51 -4.97
C GLY A 156 8.09 -25.96 -4.77
N ASN A 157 8.79 -25.54 -5.83
CA ASN A 157 10.01 -24.75 -5.66
C ASN A 157 9.63 -23.34 -5.23
N LEU A 158 10.34 -22.81 -4.24
CA LEU A 158 10.18 -21.43 -3.82
C LEU A 158 11.19 -20.55 -4.55
N TYR A 159 10.79 -19.35 -4.91
CA TYR A 159 11.62 -18.33 -5.51
C TYR A 159 11.52 -17.07 -4.67
N PHE A 160 12.64 -16.51 -4.24
CA PHE A 160 12.63 -15.28 -3.47
C PHE A 160 13.62 -14.26 -4.02
N ILE A 161 13.24 -12.99 -3.94
CA ILE A 161 14.09 -11.85 -4.22
C ILE A 161 14.58 -11.29 -2.89
N ASP A 162 15.90 -11.22 -2.75
CA ASP A 162 16.56 -10.47 -1.70
C ASP A 162 17.03 -9.10 -2.21
N ALA A 163 16.81 -8.06 -1.41
CA ALA A 163 17.14 -6.68 -1.77
C ALA A 163 18.60 -6.47 -2.19
N TYR A 164 19.52 -7.25 -1.62
CA TYR A 164 20.97 -7.14 -1.81
C TYR A 164 21.61 -8.36 -2.46
N LEU A 165 20.93 -9.52 -2.43
CA LEU A 165 21.50 -10.78 -2.90
C LEU A 165 20.89 -11.28 -4.22
N GLY A 166 19.76 -10.69 -4.65
CA GLY A 166 19.10 -11.00 -5.92
C GLY A 166 18.11 -12.17 -5.87
N LEU A 167 17.81 -12.77 -7.02
CA LEU A 167 16.85 -13.86 -7.17
C LEU A 167 17.47 -15.19 -6.79
N HIS A 168 16.77 -15.94 -5.94
CA HIS A 168 17.16 -17.28 -5.51
C HIS A 168 16.00 -18.26 -5.66
N GLN A 169 16.35 -19.52 -5.87
CA GLN A 169 15.47 -20.67 -5.85
C GLN A 169 15.78 -21.55 -4.64
N ILE A 170 14.74 -22.07 -4.00
CA ILE A 170 14.79 -23.14 -3.00
C ILE A 170 14.07 -24.35 -3.59
N SER A 171 14.80 -25.46 -3.73
CA SER A 171 14.24 -26.74 -4.14
C SER A 171 14.27 -27.72 -2.97
N PHE A 172 13.14 -28.39 -2.72
CA PHE A 172 13.02 -29.42 -1.70
C PHE A 172 13.21 -30.82 -2.30
N TYR A 173 13.93 -31.70 -1.60
CA TYR A 173 14.24 -33.05 -2.07
C TYR A 173 14.41 -34.05 -0.92
N GLY A 174 14.54 -35.33 -1.27
CA GLY A 174 14.61 -36.45 -0.32
C GLY A 174 13.23 -36.91 0.16
N ALA A 175 13.20 -37.98 0.96
CA ALA A 175 11.97 -38.50 1.55
C ALA A 175 11.26 -37.39 2.34
N ASN A 176 9.97 -37.20 2.08
CA ASN A 176 9.13 -36.17 2.71
C ASN A 176 9.65 -34.73 2.56
N GLN A 177 10.43 -34.42 1.50
CA GLN A 177 10.90 -33.06 1.19
C GLN A 177 11.69 -32.38 2.34
N GLN A 178 12.36 -33.16 3.19
CA GLN A 178 13.05 -32.63 4.37
C GLN A 178 14.39 -31.92 4.06
N ARG A 179 14.97 -32.17 2.88
CA ARG A 179 16.22 -31.52 2.47
C ARG A 179 15.91 -30.37 1.53
N LEU A 180 16.73 -29.32 1.57
CA LEU A 180 16.60 -28.18 0.68
C LEU A 180 17.95 -27.78 0.06
N ARG A 181 17.89 -27.23 -1.13
CA ARG A 181 19.02 -26.62 -1.84
C ARG A 181 18.64 -25.20 -2.22
N VAL A 182 19.54 -24.25 -1.98
CA VAL A 182 19.39 -22.86 -2.40
C VAL A 182 20.33 -22.59 -3.57
N LYS A 183 19.82 -21.98 -4.64
CA LYS A 183 20.59 -21.59 -5.82
C LYS A 183 20.27 -20.12 -6.14
N ARG A 184 21.30 -19.28 -6.30
CA ARG A 184 21.14 -17.93 -6.87
C ARG A 184 20.93 -18.07 -8.38
N LEU A 185 19.89 -17.41 -8.90
CA LEU A 185 19.56 -17.36 -10.32
C LEU A 185 19.99 -16.04 -10.97
N LEU A 186 19.89 -14.93 -10.24
CA LEU A 186 20.23 -13.60 -10.74
C LEU A 186 20.83 -12.75 -9.61
N SER A 187 21.98 -12.12 -9.84
CA SER A 187 22.55 -11.15 -8.90
C SER A 187 22.09 -9.72 -9.20
N PRO A 188 22.12 -8.79 -8.22
CA PRO A 188 21.79 -7.39 -8.47
C PRO A 188 22.67 -6.71 -9.52
N ASP A 189 23.97 -7.03 -9.53
CA ASP A 189 24.93 -6.42 -10.47
C ASP A 189 24.62 -6.73 -11.93
N GLN A 190 24.10 -7.94 -12.22
CA GLN A 190 23.72 -8.35 -13.59
C GLN A 190 22.66 -7.45 -14.22
N VAL A 191 21.91 -6.71 -13.41
CA VAL A 191 20.83 -5.80 -13.86
C VAL A 191 21.04 -4.37 -13.37
N GLY A 192 22.21 -4.06 -12.81
CA GLY A 192 22.56 -2.75 -12.25
C GLY A 192 21.63 -2.31 -11.12
N SER A 193 21.16 -3.24 -10.29
CA SER A 193 20.27 -2.96 -9.17
C SER A 193 21.04 -2.60 -7.91
N ARG A 194 20.53 -1.61 -7.17
CA ARG A 194 20.95 -1.31 -5.78
C ARG A 194 19.91 -1.77 -4.76
N TYR A 195 18.65 -1.88 -5.17
CA TYR A 195 17.54 -2.30 -4.34
C TYR A 195 16.50 -3.08 -5.16
N MET A 196 16.47 -4.40 -5.02
CA MET A 196 15.40 -5.25 -5.56
C MET A 196 14.25 -5.43 -4.55
N THR A 197 13.00 -5.45 -5.00
CA THR A 197 11.84 -5.47 -4.11
C THR A 197 11.00 -6.73 -4.27
N HIS A 198 10.40 -6.93 -5.44
CA HIS A 198 9.34 -7.92 -5.61
C HIS A 198 9.43 -8.67 -6.94
N LEU A 199 8.71 -9.79 -7.05
CA LEU A 199 8.66 -10.62 -8.24
C LEU A 199 7.26 -11.12 -8.59
N ALA A 200 6.99 -11.25 -9.88
CA ALA A 200 5.91 -12.05 -10.45
C ALA A 200 6.51 -13.21 -11.26
N LEU A 201 5.86 -14.36 -11.21
CA LEU A 201 6.32 -15.62 -11.79
C LEU A 201 5.33 -16.07 -12.88
N ASP A 202 5.82 -16.25 -14.11
CA ASP A 202 5.05 -16.67 -15.27
C ASP A 202 5.51 -18.05 -15.77
N GLU A 203 4.96 -19.13 -15.19
CA GLU A 203 5.20 -20.51 -15.64
C GLU A 203 4.66 -20.73 -17.06
N GLY A 204 5.47 -21.34 -17.92
CA GLY A 204 5.14 -21.54 -19.33
C GLY A 204 5.46 -20.35 -20.21
N GLY A 205 5.82 -19.21 -19.62
CA GLY A 205 6.13 -17.98 -20.36
C GLY A 205 7.52 -17.99 -21.01
N GLY A 206 8.48 -18.74 -20.44
CA GLY A 206 9.88 -18.74 -20.84
C GLY A 206 10.17 -19.53 -22.11
N ALA A 207 11.41 -19.42 -22.60
CA ALA A 207 11.87 -20.26 -23.70
C ALA A 207 11.71 -21.75 -23.34
N ASN A 208 11.33 -22.59 -24.30
CA ASN A 208 11.04 -24.01 -24.06
C ASN A 208 9.91 -24.28 -23.04
N GLY A 209 9.08 -23.29 -22.71
CA GLY A 209 7.96 -23.43 -21.79
C GLY A 209 8.35 -23.38 -20.31
N GLY A 210 9.53 -22.88 -19.95
CA GLY A 210 9.89 -22.66 -18.56
C GLY A 210 9.40 -21.32 -18.02
N ILE A 211 10.14 -20.73 -17.08
CA ILE A 211 9.66 -19.64 -16.22
C ILE A 211 10.24 -18.29 -16.66
N ILE A 212 9.38 -17.29 -16.83
CA ILE A 212 9.78 -15.88 -16.82
C ILE A 212 9.54 -15.30 -15.44
N PHE A 213 10.52 -14.55 -14.94
CA PHE A 213 10.34 -13.66 -13.79
C PHE A 213 10.23 -12.21 -14.26
N TYR A 214 9.25 -11.49 -13.71
CA TYR A 214 9.22 -10.03 -13.77
C TYR A 214 9.63 -9.52 -12.39
N ILE A 215 10.68 -8.72 -12.33
CA ILE A 215 11.33 -8.31 -11.09
C ILE A 215 11.33 -6.79 -11.02
N THR A 216 10.92 -6.26 -9.87
CA THR A 216 11.00 -4.83 -9.59
C THR A 216 12.34 -4.47 -8.97
N ILE A 217 12.96 -3.43 -9.52
CA ILE A 217 14.13 -2.76 -8.98
C ILE A 217 13.66 -1.39 -8.54
N ALA A 218 13.55 -1.20 -7.23
CA ALA A 218 13.12 0.05 -6.62
C ALA A 218 14.07 1.20 -6.95
N SER A 219 15.38 0.92 -6.97
CA SER A 219 16.40 1.91 -7.30
C SER A 219 17.66 1.27 -7.87
N THR A 220 18.30 2.00 -8.79
CA THR A 220 19.65 1.72 -9.27
C THR A 220 20.70 2.65 -8.64
N ARG A 221 20.31 3.49 -7.68
CA ARG A 221 21.16 4.50 -7.03
C ARG A 221 21.29 4.28 -5.53
N HIS A 222 20.16 3.99 -4.89
CA HIS A 222 20.02 3.84 -3.45
C HIS A 222 19.73 2.39 -3.10
N ASP A 223 20.29 1.92 -1.98
CA ASP A 223 19.96 0.61 -1.45
C ASP A 223 18.75 0.65 -0.50
N LEU A 224 18.35 -0.52 0.02
CA LEU A 224 17.22 -0.59 0.94
C LEU A 224 17.46 0.26 2.20
N ASN A 225 18.66 0.37 2.77
CA ASN A 225 18.85 1.19 3.97
C ASN A 225 18.53 2.67 3.71
N GLU A 226 18.71 3.13 2.47
CA GLU A 226 18.42 4.50 2.06
C GLU A 226 16.96 4.72 1.61
N TRP A 227 16.06 3.75 1.77
CA TRP A 227 14.67 3.88 1.32
C TRP A 227 13.94 5.16 1.80
N PRO A 228 14.16 5.72 3.02
CA PRO A 228 13.49 6.96 3.40
C PRO A 228 13.97 8.17 2.59
N ARG A 229 15.23 8.18 2.16
CA ARG A 229 15.78 9.18 1.24
C ARG A 229 15.04 9.14 -0.09
N MET A 230 14.74 7.94 -0.59
CA MET A 230 13.99 7.73 -1.84
C MET A 230 12.55 8.24 -1.77
N ILE A 231 11.98 8.44 -0.59
CA ILE A 231 10.65 9.06 -0.40
C ILE A 231 10.78 10.58 -0.32
N LEU A 232 11.74 11.06 0.49
CA LEU A 232 11.97 12.49 0.64
C LEU A 232 12.39 13.13 -0.66
N GLU A 233 13.31 12.53 -1.41
CA GLU A 233 13.62 12.88 -2.79
C GLU A 233 13.20 11.72 -3.69
N PRO A 234 11.96 11.77 -4.25
CA PRO A 234 11.38 10.66 -4.98
C PRO A 234 12.29 10.08 -6.05
N ASP A 235 12.75 8.85 -5.82
CA ASP A 235 13.65 8.18 -6.75
C ASP A 235 12.91 7.68 -7.99
N ARG A 236 13.38 8.09 -9.17
CA ARG A 236 12.82 7.72 -10.49
C ARG A 236 13.74 6.80 -11.29
N SER A 237 14.76 6.23 -10.67
CA SER A 237 15.68 5.31 -11.33
C SER A 237 15.14 3.88 -11.42
N GLY A 238 13.94 3.62 -10.88
CA GLY A 238 13.34 2.30 -10.78
C GLY A 238 13.08 1.65 -12.14
N ARG A 239 13.06 0.32 -12.12
CA ARG A 239 12.92 -0.53 -13.33
C ARG A 239 12.06 -1.75 -13.06
N VAL A 240 11.52 -2.32 -14.15
CA VAL A 240 11.07 -3.72 -14.18
C VAL A 240 11.97 -4.49 -15.14
N VAL A 241 12.51 -5.60 -14.67
CA VAL A 241 13.33 -6.52 -15.46
C VAL A 241 12.55 -7.79 -15.74
N ARG A 242 12.56 -8.21 -17.00
CA ARG A 242 12.14 -9.55 -17.43
C ARG A 242 13.37 -10.46 -17.39
N PHE A 243 13.28 -11.60 -16.71
CA PHE A 243 14.32 -12.61 -16.66
C PHE A 243 13.77 -13.95 -17.15
N ASP A 244 14.36 -14.47 -18.23
CA ASP A 244 14.05 -15.78 -18.79
C ASP A 244 14.99 -16.82 -18.18
N MET A 245 14.43 -17.73 -17.38
CA MET A 245 15.23 -18.69 -16.61
C MET A 245 15.95 -19.71 -17.49
N ASP A 246 15.35 -20.09 -18.61
CA ASP A 246 15.87 -21.15 -19.50
C ASP A 246 17.03 -20.63 -20.34
N LEU A 247 16.92 -19.39 -20.82
CA LEU A 247 18.00 -18.72 -21.56
C LEU A 247 19.03 -18.07 -20.66
N ASN A 248 18.72 -17.90 -19.38
CA ASN A 248 19.49 -17.09 -18.42
C ASN A 248 19.74 -15.67 -18.96
N GLN A 249 18.70 -15.05 -19.52
CA GLN A 249 18.75 -13.73 -20.16
C GLN A 249 17.85 -12.72 -19.46
N THR A 250 18.33 -11.50 -19.33
CA THR A 250 17.59 -10.37 -18.75
C THR A 250 17.30 -9.29 -19.79
N GLU A 251 16.16 -8.63 -19.63
CA GLU A 251 15.73 -7.50 -20.45
C GLU A 251 15.13 -6.43 -19.53
N ILE A 252 15.54 -5.17 -19.69
CA ILE A 252 14.90 -4.04 -19.02
C ILE A 252 13.59 -3.77 -19.76
N LEU A 253 12.47 -4.16 -19.15
CA LEU A 253 11.15 -4.03 -19.73
C LEU A 253 10.57 -2.61 -19.51
N MET A 254 10.82 -2.04 -18.33
CA MET A 254 10.39 -0.70 -17.96
C MET A 254 11.51 0.01 -17.20
N GLN A 255 11.62 1.32 -17.36
CA GLN A 255 12.60 2.17 -16.66
C GLN A 255 12.01 3.55 -16.37
N GLY A 256 12.64 4.31 -15.48
CA GLY A 256 12.15 5.64 -15.11
C GLY A 256 11.00 5.61 -14.10
N LEU A 257 10.83 4.48 -13.40
CA LEU A 257 9.74 4.26 -12.45
C LEU A 257 10.05 4.88 -11.09
N TRP A 258 9.01 5.38 -10.45
CA TRP A 258 9.03 6.02 -9.15
C TRP A 258 8.92 4.99 -8.04
N TYR A 259 10.08 4.50 -7.59
CA TYR A 259 10.22 3.45 -6.59
C TYR A 259 9.17 2.33 -6.80
N PRO A 260 9.34 1.46 -7.82
CA PRO A 260 8.40 0.37 -8.05
C PRO A 260 8.48 -0.67 -6.92
N SER A 261 7.45 -0.70 -6.05
CA SER A 261 7.38 -1.61 -4.91
C SER A 261 6.93 -3.00 -5.32
N SER A 262 6.08 -3.11 -6.35
CA SER A 262 5.44 -4.36 -6.72
C SER A 262 5.27 -4.55 -8.23
N VAL A 263 5.19 -5.82 -8.62
CA VAL A 263 4.81 -6.28 -9.96
C VAL A 263 3.92 -7.52 -9.81
N GLN A 264 2.85 -7.58 -10.59
CA GLN A 264 1.87 -8.66 -10.59
C GLN A 264 1.36 -8.90 -12.02
N LEU A 265 1.16 -10.17 -12.41
CA LEU A 265 0.59 -10.51 -13.71
C LEU A 265 -0.93 -10.34 -13.71
N SER A 266 -1.50 -9.94 -14.85
CA SER A 266 -2.92 -10.12 -15.12
C SER A 266 -3.28 -11.59 -15.29
N ASP A 267 -4.54 -11.95 -15.04
CA ASP A 267 -5.01 -13.34 -15.10
C ASP A 267 -4.82 -13.97 -16.49
N ASP A 268 -5.10 -13.18 -17.53
CA ASP A 268 -4.91 -13.55 -18.93
C ASP A 268 -3.44 -13.55 -19.37
N ARG A 269 -2.52 -13.14 -18.47
CA ARG A 269 -1.08 -13.02 -18.69
C ARG A 269 -0.71 -12.12 -19.88
N THR A 270 -1.57 -11.20 -20.29
CA THR A 270 -1.29 -10.27 -21.38
C THR A 270 -0.57 -9.01 -20.90
N SER A 271 -0.61 -8.72 -19.61
CA SER A 271 -0.03 -7.53 -19.00
C SER A 271 0.57 -7.81 -17.62
N ILE A 272 1.39 -6.86 -17.16
CA ILE A 272 1.82 -6.74 -15.76
C ILE A 272 1.28 -5.42 -15.18
N LEU A 273 0.95 -5.46 -13.90
CA LEU A 273 0.59 -4.31 -13.07
C LEU A 273 1.78 -3.98 -12.18
N VAL A 274 2.19 -2.72 -12.16
CA VAL A 274 3.36 -2.24 -11.43
C VAL A 274 2.95 -1.10 -10.53
N VAL A 275 3.22 -1.24 -9.23
CA VAL A 275 2.91 -0.22 -8.23
C VAL A 275 4.09 0.73 -8.10
N GLU A 276 3.88 2.02 -8.36
CA GLU A 276 4.89 3.06 -8.16
C GLU A 276 4.64 3.73 -6.80
N PHE A 277 5.46 3.33 -5.81
CA PHE A 277 5.26 3.63 -4.39
C PHE A 277 5.14 5.14 -4.14
N THR A 278 6.15 5.92 -4.54
CA THR A 278 6.20 7.37 -4.28
C THR A 278 5.27 8.18 -5.18
N ALA A 279 4.95 7.67 -6.38
CA ALA A 279 4.00 8.30 -7.28
C ALA A 279 2.53 8.03 -6.94
N ARG A 280 2.26 7.17 -5.94
CA ARG A 280 0.92 6.81 -5.45
C ARG A 280 -0.01 6.40 -6.59
N ARG A 281 0.48 5.53 -7.47
CA ARG A 281 -0.24 5.07 -8.66
C ARG A 281 0.14 3.64 -9.02
N VAL A 282 -0.67 3.03 -9.86
CA VAL A 282 -0.40 1.73 -10.47
C VAL A 282 -0.45 1.89 -11.98
N VAL A 283 0.52 1.32 -12.68
CA VAL A 283 0.58 1.32 -14.14
C VAL A 283 0.42 -0.10 -14.67
N ARG A 284 -0.25 -0.23 -15.81
CA ARG A 284 -0.36 -1.48 -16.55
C ARG A 284 0.59 -1.42 -17.74
N HIS A 285 1.39 -2.47 -17.92
CA HIS A 285 2.25 -2.63 -19.08
C HIS A 285 1.92 -3.92 -19.81
N TYR A 286 1.61 -3.83 -21.11
CA TYR A 286 1.23 -4.98 -21.91
C TYR A 286 2.47 -5.74 -22.38
N ILE A 287 2.55 -7.02 -22.03
CA ILE A 287 3.69 -7.90 -22.34
C ILE A 287 3.40 -8.85 -23.51
N ARG A 288 2.12 -9.05 -23.87
CA ARG A 288 1.68 -9.89 -24.98
C ARG A 288 0.52 -9.24 -25.74
N GLY A 289 0.20 -9.81 -26.91
CA GLY A 289 -0.93 -9.39 -27.74
C GLY A 289 -0.70 -8.08 -28.50
N PRO A 290 -1.75 -7.53 -29.15
CA PRO A 290 -1.64 -6.37 -30.04
C PRO A 290 -1.19 -5.07 -29.36
N GLN A 291 -1.35 -4.96 -28.04
CA GLN A 291 -0.94 -3.79 -27.26
C GLN A 291 0.47 -3.92 -26.67
N ARG A 292 1.19 -5.03 -26.94
CA ARG A 292 2.52 -5.30 -26.37
C ARG A 292 3.44 -4.07 -26.47
N GLY A 293 4.09 -3.74 -25.35
CA GLY A 293 5.00 -2.61 -25.20
C GLY A 293 4.31 -1.30 -24.78
N LYS A 294 2.98 -1.22 -24.83
CA LYS A 294 2.26 -0.04 -24.33
C LYS A 294 2.13 -0.06 -22.82
N THR A 295 2.15 1.13 -22.24
CA THR A 295 1.94 1.37 -20.82
C THR A 295 0.81 2.37 -20.64
N GLU A 296 -0.08 2.11 -19.69
CA GLU A 296 -1.16 3.01 -19.30
C GLU A 296 -1.22 3.16 -17.77
N THR A 297 -1.77 4.27 -17.31
CA THR A 297 -2.11 4.43 -15.89
C THR A 297 -3.35 3.60 -15.60
N TRP A 298 -3.22 2.62 -14.70
CA TRP A 298 -4.30 1.74 -14.28
C TRP A 298 -5.06 2.36 -13.10
N ILE A 299 -4.32 2.88 -12.11
CA ILE A 299 -4.87 3.63 -10.97
C ILE A 299 -4.02 4.88 -10.77
N GLN A 300 -4.66 6.02 -10.59
CA GLN A 300 -4.00 7.27 -10.23
C GLN A 300 -4.48 7.71 -8.84
N ASN A 301 -3.60 8.40 -8.11
CA ASN A 301 -3.97 9.09 -6.86
C ASN A 301 -4.47 8.15 -5.74
N LEU A 302 -3.67 7.12 -5.43
CA LEU A 302 -3.90 6.24 -4.29
C LEU A 302 -3.97 7.06 -2.98
N PRO A 303 -4.73 6.58 -1.96
CA PRO A 303 -4.85 7.24 -0.64
C PRO A 303 -3.55 7.29 0.18
N GLY A 304 -2.46 6.74 -0.33
CA GLY A 304 -1.14 6.64 0.29
C GLY A 304 -0.19 5.91 -0.66
N GLU A 305 0.94 5.46 -0.14
CA GLU A 305 1.92 4.72 -0.92
C GLU A 305 1.54 3.23 -1.00
N GLY A 306 1.37 2.67 -2.20
CA GLY A 306 0.97 1.29 -2.40
C GLY A 306 2.15 0.31 -2.29
N GLU A 307 1.93 -0.84 -1.66
CA GLU A 307 2.92 -1.92 -1.52
C GLU A 307 2.61 -3.11 -2.45
N HIS A 308 2.79 -4.36 -2.00
CA HIS A 308 2.67 -5.53 -2.85
C HIS A 308 1.21 -5.78 -3.26
N LEU A 309 0.91 -5.45 -4.52
CA LEU A 309 -0.34 -5.78 -5.19
C LEU A 309 -0.37 -7.27 -5.51
N ILE A 310 -1.38 -7.98 -5.02
CA ILE A 310 -1.50 -9.43 -5.21
C ILE A 310 -2.85 -9.78 -5.80
N ARG A 311 -2.86 -10.71 -6.75
CA ARG A 311 -4.08 -11.28 -7.30
C ARG A 311 -4.82 -12.10 -6.22
N SER A 312 -6.09 -11.80 -6.00
CA SER A 312 -6.99 -12.60 -5.13
C SER A 312 -7.12 -14.04 -5.63
N LEU A 313 -7.56 -14.97 -4.77
CA LEU A 313 -7.89 -16.34 -5.18
C LEU A 313 -9.34 -16.48 -5.68
N ASP A 314 -10.09 -15.39 -5.85
CA ASP A 314 -11.41 -15.42 -6.47
C ASP A 314 -11.31 -16.01 -7.89
N LYS A 315 -11.94 -17.17 -8.09
CA LYS A 315 -11.89 -17.94 -9.33
C LYS A 315 -12.85 -17.42 -10.40
N TYR A 316 -13.78 -16.54 -10.02
CA TYR A 316 -14.85 -16.06 -10.90
C TYR A 316 -14.59 -14.64 -11.36
N GLN A 317 -13.91 -13.83 -10.54
CA GLN A 317 -13.59 -12.45 -10.86
C GLN A 317 -12.11 -12.17 -10.63
N GLU A 318 -11.53 -11.44 -11.57
CA GLU A 318 -10.18 -10.93 -11.44
C GLU A 318 -10.19 -9.70 -10.52
N THR A 319 -9.75 -9.90 -9.29
CA THR A 319 -9.60 -8.85 -8.27
C THR A 319 -8.23 -8.90 -7.60
N TYR A 320 -7.80 -7.78 -7.03
CA TYR A 320 -6.48 -7.61 -6.45
C TYR A 320 -6.56 -6.98 -5.06
N TRP A 321 -5.66 -7.42 -4.17
CA TRP A 321 -5.43 -6.81 -2.88
C TRP A 321 -4.22 -5.88 -2.94
N LEU A 322 -4.37 -4.65 -2.44
CA LEU A 322 -3.31 -3.65 -2.36
C LEU A 322 -3.23 -3.04 -0.97
N PRO A 323 -2.23 -3.41 -0.15
CA PRO A 323 -1.89 -2.67 1.06
C PRO A 323 -1.45 -1.25 0.72
N VAL A 324 -1.87 -0.29 1.55
CA VAL A 324 -1.49 1.12 1.43
C VAL A 324 -0.84 1.59 2.72
N VAL A 325 0.38 2.08 2.59
CA VAL A 325 1.19 2.66 3.66
C VAL A 325 0.91 4.15 3.76
N ASN A 326 0.97 4.67 4.99
CA ASN A 326 0.71 6.07 5.33
C ASN A 326 -0.58 6.62 4.70
N ALA A 327 -1.65 5.83 4.72
CA ALA A 327 -2.91 6.27 4.14
C ALA A 327 -3.38 7.57 4.83
N ARG A 328 -3.77 8.55 4.01
CA ARG A 328 -4.13 9.90 4.46
C ARG A 328 -5.02 10.62 3.46
N ASN A 329 -5.60 11.74 3.89
CA ASN A 329 -6.47 12.58 3.07
C ASN A 329 -6.20 14.06 3.35
N VAL A 330 -6.85 14.95 2.61
CA VAL A 330 -6.66 16.41 2.72
C VAL A 330 -6.90 16.94 4.14
N SER A 331 -7.74 16.29 4.95
CA SER A 331 -8.03 16.72 6.32
C SER A 331 -6.94 16.34 7.33
N SER A 332 -6.04 15.42 6.96
CA SER A 332 -4.95 14.95 7.81
C SER A 332 -3.71 14.62 6.97
N PRO A 333 -3.09 15.62 6.30
CA PRO A 333 -1.86 15.42 5.52
C PRO A 333 -0.71 15.03 6.44
N SER A 334 0.32 14.38 5.90
CA SER A 334 1.57 14.14 6.65
C SER A 334 2.66 15.14 6.28
N MET A 335 3.76 15.13 7.03
CA MET A 335 4.89 16.03 6.81
C MET A 335 5.47 15.90 5.39
N ILE A 336 5.44 14.71 4.77
CA ILE A 336 5.91 14.54 3.39
C ILE A 336 5.08 15.36 2.39
N ASP A 337 3.77 15.48 2.61
CA ASP A 337 2.90 16.26 1.73
C ASP A 337 3.19 17.76 1.89
N TRP A 338 3.44 18.21 3.12
CA TRP A 338 3.82 19.60 3.41
C TRP A 338 5.22 19.96 2.85
N LEU A 339 6.15 19.00 2.81
CA LEU A 339 7.50 19.17 2.28
C LEU A 339 7.60 19.03 0.75
N SER A 340 6.56 18.53 0.08
CA SER A 340 6.59 18.15 -1.34
C SER A 340 7.06 19.28 -2.27
N ASP A 341 6.57 20.50 -2.04
CA ASP A 341 6.90 21.73 -2.78
C ASP A 341 8.09 22.51 -2.17
N LYS A 342 8.77 21.97 -1.16
CA LYS A 342 9.90 22.60 -0.44
C LYS A 342 11.18 21.77 -0.57
N PRO A 343 11.73 21.62 -1.80
CA PRO A 343 12.91 20.80 -2.05
C PRO A 343 14.14 21.22 -1.23
N TRP A 344 14.32 22.52 -0.99
CA TRP A 344 15.43 23.05 -0.19
C TRP A 344 15.35 22.64 1.30
N ILE A 345 14.15 22.53 1.88
CA ILE A 345 13.99 22.03 3.25
C ILE A 345 14.30 20.54 3.31
N ARG A 346 13.78 19.78 2.34
CA ARG A 346 14.04 18.33 2.25
C ARG A 346 15.53 18.06 2.15
N GLU A 347 16.23 18.79 1.29
CA GLU A 347 17.68 18.70 1.14
C GLU A 347 18.40 19.00 2.47
N GLU A 348 18.05 20.08 3.16
CA GLU A 348 18.69 20.45 4.44
C GLU A 348 18.44 19.39 5.53
N ILE A 349 17.22 18.83 5.61
CA ILE A 349 16.90 17.71 6.51
C ILE A 349 17.80 16.52 6.17
N MET A 350 17.84 16.09 4.91
CA MET A 350 18.64 14.94 4.49
C MET A 350 20.12 15.14 4.82
N GLN A 351 20.71 16.28 4.44
CA GLN A 351 22.12 16.56 4.68
C GLN A 351 22.47 16.59 6.16
N ASN A 352 21.66 17.27 7.00
CA ASN A 352 21.95 17.40 8.43
C ASN A 352 21.83 16.07 9.18
N PHE A 353 20.76 15.32 8.96
CA PHE A 353 20.58 14.01 9.58
C PHE A 353 21.64 13.02 9.10
N THR A 354 21.98 13.02 7.81
CA THR A 354 23.08 12.19 7.28
C THR A 354 24.41 12.54 7.94
N ALA A 355 24.80 13.82 7.99
CA ALA A 355 26.08 14.24 8.57
C ALA A 355 26.15 13.99 10.08
N LEU A 356 25.07 14.25 10.83
CA LEU A 356 25.00 13.97 12.26
C LEU A 356 25.08 12.47 12.54
N GLY A 357 24.28 11.68 11.80
CA GLY A 357 24.26 10.24 11.92
C GLY A 357 25.61 9.59 11.67
N GLN A 358 26.33 10.02 10.62
CA GLN A 358 27.69 9.56 10.33
C GLN A 358 28.64 9.79 11.50
N LYS A 359 28.63 10.99 12.10
CA LYS A 359 29.48 11.29 13.26
C LYS A 359 29.14 10.39 14.44
N ILE A 360 27.85 10.25 14.77
CA ILE A 360 27.39 9.40 15.89
C ILE A 360 27.75 7.93 15.64
N GLU A 361 27.59 7.44 14.42
CA GLU A 361 27.91 6.07 14.03
C GLU A 361 29.41 5.79 14.19
N MET A 362 30.26 6.71 13.71
CA MET A 362 31.71 6.63 13.87
C MET A 362 32.13 6.65 15.35
N LEU A 363 31.50 7.50 16.19
CA LEU A 363 31.74 7.50 17.63
C LEU A 363 31.34 6.18 18.28
N GLY A 364 30.16 5.65 17.92
CA GLY A 364 29.67 4.35 18.37
C GLY A 364 30.65 3.22 18.04
N ALA A 365 31.12 3.16 16.80
CA ALA A 365 32.12 2.19 16.35
C ALA A 365 33.45 2.34 17.12
N LYS A 366 33.96 3.57 17.27
CA LYS A 366 35.22 3.86 17.98
C LYS A 366 35.18 3.46 19.46
N TRP A 367 34.02 3.61 20.10
CA TRP A 367 33.82 3.25 21.51
C TRP A 367 33.19 1.87 21.70
N THR A 368 33.08 1.06 20.64
CA THR A 368 32.48 -0.29 20.68
C THR A 368 31.07 -0.31 21.30
N ASN A 369 30.29 0.75 21.10
CA ASN A 369 28.92 0.89 21.59
C ASN A 369 27.92 0.68 20.44
N SER A 370 27.34 -0.53 20.38
CA SER A 370 26.40 -0.93 19.32
C SER A 370 25.10 -0.12 19.30
N ASN A 371 24.61 0.33 20.45
CA ASN A 371 23.40 1.16 20.52
C ASN A 371 23.65 2.55 19.92
N LEU A 372 24.80 3.13 20.21
CA LEU A 372 25.20 4.43 19.65
C LEU A 372 25.48 4.31 18.15
N GLU A 373 26.16 3.24 17.73
CA GLU A 373 26.38 2.95 16.31
C GLU A 373 25.05 2.81 15.56
N ARG A 374 24.11 2.02 16.10
CA ARG A 374 22.76 1.85 15.55
C ARG A 374 21.97 3.16 15.47
N LEU A 375 22.06 4.01 16.50
CA LEU A 375 21.42 5.33 16.48
C LEU A 375 22.00 6.19 15.35
N GLY A 376 23.33 6.23 15.24
CA GLY A 376 24.02 6.92 14.15
C GLY A 376 23.59 6.42 12.77
N PHE A 377 23.52 5.10 12.59
CA PHE A 377 23.01 4.47 11.37
C PHE A 377 21.56 4.90 11.06
N ARG A 378 20.65 4.86 12.05
CA ARG A 378 19.24 5.25 11.86
C ARG A 378 19.07 6.73 11.52
N LEU A 379 19.88 7.61 12.09
CA LEU A 379 19.90 9.03 11.75
C LEU A 379 20.48 9.25 10.36
N LYS A 380 21.62 8.59 10.07
CA LYS A 380 22.35 8.71 8.80
C LYS A 380 21.44 8.42 7.60
N ASN A 381 20.69 7.34 7.72
CA ASN A 381 19.78 6.79 6.71
C ASN A 381 18.33 7.28 6.86
N LEU A 382 18.08 8.29 7.70
CA LEU A 382 16.77 8.95 7.86
C LEU A 382 15.64 8.06 8.39
N HIS A 383 15.91 6.81 8.80
CA HIS A 383 14.90 5.93 9.42
C HIS A 383 14.24 6.58 10.63
N PHE A 384 15.03 7.23 11.50
CA PHE A 384 14.50 7.91 12.67
C PHE A 384 13.54 9.05 12.27
N PHE A 385 13.91 9.84 11.27
CA PHE A 385 13.07 10.93 10.78
C PHE A 385 11.78 10.39 10.14
N TYR A 386 11.87 9.30 9.38
CA TYR A 386 10.69 8.65 8.83
C TYR A 386 9.74 8.18 9.93
N ASP A 387 10.24 7.40 10.89
CA ASP A 387 9.41 6.80 11.94
C ASP A 387 8.70 7.87 12.78
N GLU A 388 9.37 8.99 13.08
CA GLU A 388 8.85 10.01 14.00
C GLU A 388 8.07 11.13 13.30
N ALA A 389 8.36 11.44 12.03
CA ALA A 389 7.83 12.62 11.36
C ALA A 389 7.06 12.34 10.07
N LEU A 390 7.37 11.27 9.33
CA LEU A 390 6.75 10.99 8.02
C LEU A 390 5.69 9.90 8.08
N SER A 391 5.94 8.86 8.89
CA SER A 391 5.05 7.72 9.04
C SER A 391 3.76 8.13 9.74
N ASN A 392 2.66 7.48 9.37
CA ASN A 392 1.50 7.39 10.25
C ASN A 392 1.17 5.93 10.57
N ASP A 393 0.38 5.74 11.62
CA ASP A 393 0.02 4.40 12.09
C ASP A 393 -1.31 3.92 11.51
N TYR A 394 -1.71 4.42 10.33
CA TYR A 394 -2.98 4.04 9.71
C TYR A 394 -2.83 2.74 8.90
N GLY A 395 -3.64 1.74 9.23
CA GLY A 395 -3.74 0.50 8.43
C GLY A 395 -4.76 0.63 7.31
N MET A 396 -4.36 0.29 6.08
CA MET A 396 -5.28 0.25 4.94
C MET A 396 -4.93 -0.87 3.97
N VAL A 397 -5.94 -1.59 3.50
CA VAL A 397 -5.88 -2.54 2.38
C VAL A 397 -7.04 -2.24 1.44
N LEU A 398 -6.78 -2.17 0.14
CA LEU A 398 -7.78 -1.96 -0.91
C LEU A 398 -8.06 -3.27 -1.64
N GLU A 399 -9.32 -3.49 -2.03
CA GLU A 399 -9.70 -4.49 -3.02
C GLU A 399 -10.05 -3.80 -4.35
N LEU A 400 -9.46 -4.27 -5.44
CA LEU A 400 -9.53 -3.64 -6.75
C LEU A 400 -10.04 -4.65 -7.79
N ASP A 401 -10.87 -4.22 -8.74
CA ASP A 401 -11.26 -5.03 -9.89
C ASP A 401 -10.15 -5.07 -10.96
N SER A 402 -10.36 -5.83 -12.04
CA SER A 402 -9.42 -5.93 -13.18
C SER A 402 -9.21 -4.63 -13.95
N ASN A 403 -10.03 -3.60 -13.73
CA ASN A 403 -9.88 -2.26 -14.32
C ASN A 403 -9.31 -1.23 -13.34
N GLY A 404 -8.90 -1.67 -12.14
CA GLY A 404 -8.33 -0.80 -11.12
C GLY A 404 -9.39 0.01 -10.35
N ARG A 405 -10.67 -0.33 -10.50
CA ARG A 405 -11.75 0.29 -9.73
C ARG A 405 -11.74 -0.29 -8.32
N LEU A 406 -11.92 0.59 -7.35
CA LEU A 406 -12.03 0.21 -5.96
C LEU A 406 -13.36 -0.51 -5.72
N LEU A 407 -13.30 -1.71 -5.16
CA LEU A 407 -14.44 -2.52 -4.73
C LEU A 407 -14.74 -2.33 -3.24
N GLY A 408 -13.71 -2.05 -2.45
CA GLY A 408 -13.82 -1.83 -1.02
C GLY A 408 -12.47 -1.67 -0.35
N SER A 409 -12.48 -1.37 0.95
CA SER A 409 -11.27 -1.24 1.73
C SER A 409 -11.42 -1.73 3.18
N LEU A 410 -10.32 -2.25 3.71
CA LEU A 410 -10.17 -2.68 5.09
C LEU A 410 -9.27 -1.68 5.81
N HIS A 411 -9.62 -1.33 7.05
CA HIS A 411 -8.95 -0.27 7.80
C HIS A 411 -8.62 -0.71 9.23
N SER A 412 -7.56 -0.14 9.78
CA SER A 412 -7.25 -0.07 11.22
C SER A 412 -7.02 1.40 11.55
N ILE A 413 -8.10 2.07 11.96
CA ILE A 413 -8.09 3.51 12.31
C ILE A 413 -7.48 3.73 13.69
N ASP A 414 -7.60 2.73 14.56
CA ASP A 414 -7.01 2.70 15.90
C ASP A 414 -5.48 2.57 15.89
N GLY A 415 -4.90 2.22 14.73
CA GLY A 415 -3.48 2.03 14.52
C GLY A 415 -2.91 0.78 15.18
N SER A 416 -3.75 -0.22 15.47
CA SER A 416 -3.28 -1.52 15.94
C SER A 416 -2.52 -2.28 14.86
N ASN A 417 -2.94 -2.17 13.59
CA ASN A 417 -2.40 -2.92 12.47
C ASN A 417 -2.07 -2.01 11.28
N PHE A 418 -0.81 -1.61 11.16
CA PHE A 418 -0.30 -0.67 10.16
C PHE A 418 1.01 -1.18 9.54
N ARG A 419 1.61 -0.42 8.60
CA ARG A 419 2.84 -0.82 7.87
C ARG A 419 2.68 -2.18 7.16
N LEU A 420 1.51 -2.39 6.59
CA LEU A 420 1.13 -3.62 5.90
C LEU A 420 1.82 -3.67 4.54
N SER A 421 2.32 -4.84 4.15
CA SER A 421 3.18 -4.97 2.95
C SER A 421 2.58 -5.87 1.87
N GLU A 422 1.88 -6.94 2.24
CA GLU A 422 1.28 -7.87 1.28
C GLU A 422 0.05 -8.55 1.88
N VAL A 423 -0.94 -8.88 1.05
CA VAL A 423 -2.12 -9.66 1.44
C VAL A 423 -2.21 -10.87 0.51
N VAL A 424 -2.25 -12.06 1.08
CA VAL A 424 -2.52 -13.31 0.35
C VAL A 424 -3.75 -13.99 0.92
N GLU A 425 -4.55 -14.58 0.05
CA GLU A 425 -5.67 -15.40 0.48
C GLU A 425 -5.21 -16.81 0.84
N GLY A 426 -5.81 -17.33 1.90
CA GLY A 426 -5.63 -18.68 2.39
C GLY A 426 -6.73 -19.64 1.94
N PRO A 427 -6.51 -20.95 2.11
CA PRO A 427 -7.58 -21.92 1.99
C PRO A 427 -8.65 -21.69 3.07
N THR A 428 -9.90 -21.93 2.70
CA THR A 428 -11.07 -21.95 3.59
C THR A 428 -12.04 -23.03 3.11
N GLU A 429 -12.61 -23.77 4.06
CA GLU A 429 -13.67 -24.73 3.77
C GLU A 429 -15.06 -24.04 3.73
N ASN A 430 -15.16 -22.84 4.33
CA ASN A 430 -16.39 -22.07 4.32
C ASN A 430 -16.47 -21.22 3.03
N PRO A 431 -17.42 -21.51 2.11
CA PRO A 431 -17.55 -20.78 0.85
C PRO A 431 -17.99 -19.33 1.03
N TYR A 432 -18.59 -18.99 2.19
CA TYR A 432 -19.08 -17.66 2.52
C TYR A 432 -18.04 -16.77 3.19
N GLU A 433 -16.79 -17.23 3.29
CA GLU A 433 -15.70 -16.50 3.93
C GLU A 433 -14.46 -16.49 3.04
N ARG A 434 -13.61 -15.48 3.25
CA ARG A 434 -12.24 -15.39 2.72
C ARG A 434 -11.30 -15.21 3.90
N VAL A 435 -10.23 -15.99 3.92
CA VAL A 435 -9.20 -15.89 4.96
C VAL A 435 -8.03 -15.13 4.35
N LEU A 436 -7.69 -13.99 4.93
CA LEU A 436 -6.58 -13.14 4.52
C LEU A 436 -5.41 -13.34 5.47
N TYR A 437 -4.22 -13.59 4.92
CA TYR A 437 -2.96 -13.47 5.62
C TYR A 437 -2.26 -12.19 5.18
N ILE A 438 -1.90 -11.36 6.14
CA ILE A 438 -1.39 -10.01 5.88
C ILE A 438 -0.01 -9.85 6.50
N GLY A 439 0.96 -9.54 5.63
CA GLY A 439 2.34 -9.26 5.97
C GLY A 439 2.55 -7.81 6.40
N SER A 440 3.68 -7.56 7.04
CA SER A 440 4.14 -6.23 7.39
C SER A 440 5.66 -6.19 7.30
N TYR A 441 6.21 -5.05 6.88
CA TYR A 441 7.66 -4.87 6.89
C TYR A 441 8.24 -4.63 8.28
N SER A 442 7.41 -4.50 9.33
CA SER A 442 7.82 -4.27 10.72
C SER A 442 7.30 -5.26 11.76
N ASN A 443 6.10 -5.81 11.58
CA ASN A 443 5.43 -6.55 12.66
C ASN A 443 6.15 -7.88 12.98
N PRO A 444 6.14 -8.35 14.24
CA PRO A 444 6.75 -9.61 14.63
C PRO A 444 5.83 -10.83 14.46
N TYR A 445 4.82 -10.72 13.59
CA TYR A 445 3.78 -11.72 13.33
C TYR A 445 3.18 -11.52 11.93
N ILE A 446 2.44 -12.51 11.46
CA ILE A 446 1.55 -12.40 10.30
C ILE A 446 0.13 -12.20 10.84
N LEU A 447 -0.63 -11.28 10.26
CA LEU A 447 -2.03 -11.09 10.62
C LEU A 447 -2.90 -12.10 9.86
N LYS A 448 -3.88 -12.69 10.55
CA LYS A 448 -4.91 -13.54 9.97
C LYS A 448 -6.27 -12.91 10.21
N LEU A 449 -6.98 -12.57 9.13
CA LEU A 449 -8.29 -11.96 9.15
C LEU A 449 -9.27 -12.79 8.32
N THR A 450 -10.42 -13.13 8.90
CA THR A 450 -11.52 -13.74 8.15
C THR A 450 -12.54 -12.66 7.82
N ILE A 451 -12.93 -12.56 6.55
CA ILE A 451 -13.95 -11.63 6.07
C ILE A 451 -15.04 -12.40 5.31
N PRO A 452 -16.27 -11.87 5.22
CA PRO A 452 -17.31 -12.50 4.40
C PRO A 452 -16.96 -12.50 2.91
N ASN A 453 -17.42 -13.51 2.18
CA ASN A 453 -17.26 -13.67 0.73
C ASN A 453 -18.50 -13.16 -0.02
N PHE A 454 -18.53 -11.86 -0.29
CA PHE A 454 -19.67 -11.20 -0.91
C PHE A 454 -19.92 -11.64 -2.37
N THR A 455 -18.91 -12.15 -3.07
CA THR A 455 -19.05 -12.62 -4.46
C THR A 455 -20.02 -13.81 -4.55
N GLN A 456 -20.01 -14.73 -3.58
CA GLN A 456 -20.90 -15.89 -3.59
C GLN A 456 -22.28 -15.59 -3.02
N ASP A 457 -22.38 -14.75 -1.98
CA ASP A 457 -23.67 -14.31 -1.43
C ASP A 457 -24.51 -13.58 -2.49
N TYR A 458 -23.89 -12.72 -3.30
CA TYR A 458 -24.55 -12.04 -4.42
C TYR A 458 -25.07 -13.03 -5.47
N GLN A 459 -24.30 -14.07 -5.80
CA GLN A 459 -24.65 -15.06 -6.83
C GLN A 459 -25.71 -16.06 -6.35
N GLN A 460 -25.67 -16.52 -5.10
CA GLN A 460 -26.70 -17.40 -4.55
C GLN A 460 -28.01 -16.66 -4.35
N LYS A 461 -27.99 -15.42 -3.85
CA LYS A 461 -29.20 -14.60 -3.74
C LYS A 461 -29.78 -14.30 -5.12
N ASN A 462 -28.97 -13.99 -6.13
CA ASN A 462 -29.49 -13.81 -7.50
C ASN A 462 -30.05 -15.11 -8.09
N LYS A 463 -29.43 -16.28 -7.84
CA LYS A 463 -30.02 -17.58 -8.23
C LYS A 463 -31.34 -17.87 -7.51
N GLN A 464 -31.45 -17.54 -6.22
CA GLN A 464 -32.68 -17.67 -5.45
C GLN A 464 -33.76 -16.68 -5.89
N ILE A 465 -33.39 -15.44 -6.23
CA ILE A 465 -34.31 -14.43 -6.78
C ILE A 465 -34.81 -14.87 -8.16
N ILE A 466 -33.94 -15.41 -9.02
CA ILE A 466 -34.33 -15.94 -10.33
C ILE A 466 -35.20 -17.20 -10.21
N SER A 467 -34.96 -18.07 -9.21
CA SER A 467 -35.82 -19.23 -8.96
C SER A 467 -37.15 -18.87 -8.29
N ASN A 468 -37.17 -17.81 -7.47
CA ASN A 468 -38.34 -17.42 -6.68
C ASN A 468 -39.20 -16.32 -7.34
N ASN A 469 -38.73 -15.66 -8.41
CA ASN A 469 -39.51 -14.68 -9.15
C ASN A 469 -40.52 -15.32 -10.12
N LYS A 470 -41.44 -16.12 -9.56
CA LYS A 470 -42.86 -15.86 -9.80
C LYS A 470 -43.29 -14.77 -8.82
N ILE A 471 -43.34 -13.53 -9.32
CA ILE A 471 -44.08 -12.38 -8.77
C ILE A 471 -43.51 -11.80 -7.46
N THR A 472 -42.87 -10.62 -7.54
CA THR A 472 -43.42 -9.34 -7.06
C THR A 472 -42.48 -8.19 -7.38
N GLU A 473 -43.01 -7.14 -7.99
CA GLU A 473 -42.42 -5.79 -7.98
C GLU A 473 -42.30 -5.28 -6.54
N ASN A 474 -41.26 -4.48 -6.30
CA ASN A 474 -40.92 -3.80 -5.03
C ASN A 474 -40.12 -4.61 -4.01
N GLY A 475 -38.79 -4.64 -4.21
CA GLY A 475 -37.85 -5.06 -3.18
C GLY A 475 -36.40 -4.80 -3.59
N VAL A 476 -35.90 -3.58 -3.37
CA VAL A 476 -34.45 -3.34 -3.42
C VAL A 476 -33.87 -3.79 -2.07
N ASP A 477 -33.15 -4.91 -2.06
CA ASP A 477 -32.42 -5.42 -0.89
C ASP A 477 -31.07 -4.68 -0.75
N PHE A 478 -30.95 -3.87 0.30
CA PHE A 478 -29.76 -3.07 0.63
C PHE A 478 -28.55 -3.88 1.10
N SER A 479 -28.63 -5.20 1.18
CA SER A 479 -27.47 -6.09 1.44
C SER A 479 -26.58 -6.33 0.22
N LEU A 480 -26.93 -5.79 -0.94
CA LEU A 480 -26.19 -5.91 -2.20
C LEU A 480 -25.13 -4.81 -2.42
N LEU A 481 -24.90 -3.92 -1.45
CA LEU A 481 -24.01 -2.79 -1.67
C LEU A 481 -22.56 -3.11 -1.27
N PRO A 482 -21.56 -2.70 -2.09
CA PRO A 482 -20.15 -2.82 -1.75
C PRO A 482 -19.80 -2.13 -0.43
N TYR A 483 -18.65 -2.50 0.14
CA TYR A 483 -18.14 -1.94 1.40
C TYR A 483 -18.25 -0.41 1.41
N GLY A 484 -18.92 0.16 2.42
CA GLY A 484 -18.92 1.60 2.67
C GLY A 484 -20.08 2.42 2.08
N SER A 485 -21.09 1.76 1.55
CA SER A 485 -22.41 2.38 1.40
C SER A 485 -23.04 2.66 2.79
N THR A 486 -23.33 3.93 3.07
CA THR A 486 -23.79 4.37 4.38
C THR A 486 -25.24 3.97 4.62
N ARG A 487 -25.50 3.14 5.66
CA ARG A 487 -26.85 2.80 6.19
C ARG A 487 -27.70 4.00 6.70
N ARG A 488 -27.38 5.25 6.35
CA ARG A 488 -27.95 6.45 7.00
C ARG A 488 -28.57 7.50 6.07
N ALA A 489 -28.54 7.30 4.76
CA ALA A 489 -29.44 8.00 3.84
C ALA A 489 -30.54 7.02 3.44
N ILE A 490 -31.80 7.45 3.31
CA ILE A 490 -32.98 6.63 3.00
C ILE A 490 -33.66 5.96 4.23
N ALA A 491 -33.60 6.59 5.41
CA ALA A 491 -34.50 6.25 6.53
C ALA A 491 -35.50 7.37 6.88
N THR A 492 -35.71 8.32 5.97
CA THR A 492 -36.73 9.37 6.10
C THR A 492 -37.50 9.47 4.80
N ASN A 493 -38.48 8.57 4.66
CA ASN A 493 -39.72 8.70 3.88
C ASN A 493 -40.26 7.28 3.63
N LEU A 494 -40.65 6.62 4.71
CA LEU A 494 -41.58 5.48 4.67
C LEU A 494 -42.81 5.87 5.48
N ASP A 495 -43.44 6.99 5.10
CA ASP A 495 -44.87 7.15 5.27
C ASP A 495 -45.45 7.13 3.86
N GLY A 496 -46.05 5.99 3.54
CA GLY A 496 -46.61 5.71 2.23
C GLY A 496 -47.73 6.70 1.93
N THR A 497 -47.50 7.58 0.95
CA THR A 497 -48.46 8.21 0.05
C THR A 497 -47.72 9.31 -0.69
N ASN A 498 -47.09 8.96 -1.82
CA ASN A 498 -46.84 9.84 -2.97
C ASN A 498 -45.99 9.08 -3.99
N THR A 499 -46.51 8.87 -5.20
CA THR A 499 -45.76 8.36 -6.34
C THR A 499 -44.87 9.48 -6.90
N ILE A 500 -43.57 9.22 -7.02
CA ILE A 500 -42.61 10.11 -7.69
C ILE A 500 -42.38 9.53 -9.09
N SER A 501 -42.67 10.29 -10.15
CA SER A 501 -42.10 10.04 -11.47
C SER A 501 -40.97 11.03 -11.74
N LEU A 502 -39.87 10.52 -12.31
CA LEU A 502 -38.75 11.33 -12.78
C LEU A 502 -39.00 11.70 -14.24
N ASP A 503 -38.74 12.96 -14.59
CA ASP A 503 -38.61 13.37 -15.99
C ASP A 503 -37.16 13.13 -16.47
N ASP A 504 -36.91 13.18 -17.78
CA ASP A 504 -35.68 12.76 -18.48
C ASP A 504 -34.38 13.46 -18.01
N ASP A 505 -34.47 14.48 -17.15
CA ASP A 505 -33.36 15.19 -16.51
C ASP A 505 -33.21 14.94 -14.98
N ASN A 506 -33.86 13.92 -14.42
CA ASN A 506 -33.75 13.50 -13.01
C ASN A 506 -34.06 14.61 -11.97
N LYS A 507 -35.11 15.40 -12.18
CA LYS A 507 -35.72 16.26 -11.14
C LYS A 507 -37.14 15.79 -10.80
N ALA A 508 -37.44 15.65 -9.50
CA ALA A 508 -38.74 15.20 -9.02
C ALA A 508 -39.79 16.32 -9.05
N ILE A 509 -40.98 16.05 -9.60
CA ILE A 509 -42.17 16.92 -9.55
C ILE A 509 -43.30 16.17 -8.81
N PHE A 510 -43.93 16.82 -7.84
CA PHE A 510 -45.05 16.26 -7.06
C PHE A 510 -46.40 16.57 -7.72
N ILE A 511 -47.21 15.54 -8.01
CA ILE A 511 -48.60 15.66 -8.48
C ILE A 511 -49.53 15.12 -7.40
N ASN A 512 -50.37 15.96 -6.80
CA ASN A 512 -51.41 15.52 -5.86
C ASN A 512 -52.77 15.43 -6.57
N ALA A 513 -53.42 14.26 -6.49
CA ALA A 513 -54.83 14.07 -6.88
C ALA A 513 -55.68 13.69 -5.64
N PRO A 514 -56.97 14.10 -5.54
CA PRO A 514 -57.68 14.20 -4.26
C PRO A 514 -58.80 13.16 -4.04
N SER A 515 -59.04 12.76 -2.79
CA SER A 515 -60.32 12.30 -2.20
C SER A 515 -60.06 11.71 -0.80
N SER A 516 -60.91 11.72 0.23
CA SER A 516 -62.22 12.33 0.51
C SER A 516 -62.59 12.06 1.99
N SER A 517 -63.35 12.99 2.62
CA SER A 517 -64.13 12.90 3.89
C SER A 517 -63.36 12.86 5.24
N SER A 518 -63.71 13.58 6.31
CA SER A 518 -64.83 14.51 6.62
C SER A 518 -64.61 15.26 7.96
N SER A 519 -65.19 16.48 8.05
CA SER A 519 -65.48 17.33 9.25
C SER A 519 -64.27 18.03 9.91
N SER A 520 -64.28 19.32 10.31
CA SER A 520 -65.30 20.36 10.46
C SER A 520 -64.62 21.75 10.59
N SER A 521 -65.33 22.83 10.15
CA SER A 521 -65.19 24.27 10.50
C SER A 521 -63.80 24.95 10.31
N SER A 522 -63.60 26.14 9.72
CA SER A 522 -64.43 27.33 9.48
C SER A 522 -63.66 28.31 8.56
N THR A 523 -64.37 29.07 7.72
CA THR A 523 -64.14 30.46 7.22
C THR A 523 -62.68 30.99 7.09
N SER A 524 -62.20 31.58 5.98
CA SER A 524 -62.82 32.54 5.04
C SER A 524 -61.79 33.00 3.96
N THR A 525 -62.28 33.34 2.75
CA THR A 525 -61.88 34.43 1.80
C THR A 525 -60.39 34.75 1.53
N LEU A 526 -59.87 35.11 0.34
CA LEU A 526 -60.42 35.57 -0.94
C LEU A 526 -59.31 35.53 -2.02
N ASN A 527 -59.73 35.36 -3.27
CA ASN A 527 -59.04 35.61 -4.56
C ASN A 527 -57.96 36.70 -4.62
N ARG A 528 -56.90 36.51 -5.44
CA ARG A 528 -56.78 37.18 -6.76
C ARG A 528 -55.64 36.65 -7.66
N ARG A 529 -56.01 36.34 -8.90
CA ARG A 529 -55.19 36.17 -10.11
C ARG A 529 -54.39 37.44 -10.43
N LEU A 530 -53.24 37.31 -11.14
CA LEU A 530 -53.11 37.74 -12.55
C LEU A 530 -51.73 37.43 -13.16
N ARG A 531 -51.78 36.91 -14.39
CA ARG A 531 -50.72 36.72 -15.39
C ARG A 531 -50.18 38.06 -15.92
N LYS A 532 -48.94 38.05 -16.42
CA LYS A 532 -48.49 38.36 -17.81
C LYS A 532 -46.96 38.44 -17.84
N ASP A 533 -46.28 37.64 -18.67
CA ASP A 533 -45.70 37.98 -20.00
C ASP A 533 -44.68 39.14 -19.92
N ALA A 534 -43.53 39.20 -20.59
CA ALA A 534 -42.67 38.35 -21.42
C ALA A 534 -41.48 39.27 -21.85
N THR A 535 -40.37 38.69 -22.35
CA THR A 535 -39.31 39.33 -23.19
C THR A 535 -38.41 40.39 -22.53
N ARG A 536 -37.14 40.67 -22.91
CA ARG A 536 -36.03 40.15 -23.76
C ARG A 536 -34.82 41.12 -23.52
N TYR A 537 -33.63 40.75 -24.03
CA TYR A 537 -32.37 41.54 -24.22
C TYR A 537 -31.51 41.76 -22.97
N SER A 538 -30.30 41.20 -22.83
CA SER A 538 -29.00 41.27 -23.55
C SER A 538 -28.05 42.37 -23.05
N SER A 539 -26.81 41.91 -22.84
CA SER A 539 -25.49 42.55 -23.02
C SER A 539 -25.00 43.67 -22.08
N SER A 540 -23.74 43.45 -21.66
CA SER A 540 -22.67 44.38 -21.23
C SER A 540 -22.97 45.23 -19.98
N THR A 541 -22.17 45.20 -18.93
CA THR A 541 -20.69 45.23 -18.81
C THR A 541 -20.23 44.53 -17.55
#